data_AF-A0A359MTH3-F1
#
_entry.id   AF-A0A359MTH3-F1
#
_cell.length_a   1.000
_cell.length_b   1.000
_cell.length_c   1.000
_cell.angle_alpha   90.00
_cell.angle_beta   90.00
_cell.angle_gamma   90.00
#
_symmetry.space_group_name_H-M   'P 1'
#
loop_
_entity.id
_entity.type
_entity.pdbx_description
1 polymer ?
#
loop_
_entity_poly.entity_id
_entity_poly.type
_entity_poly.pdbx_seq_one_letter_code
_entity_poly.pdbx_strand_id
1 'polypeptide(L)'
;SFMPSQFENQNNPKVHEETTGPEIWNDTDGKVDIFVAGIGTGGTISGVGAYLKSKNPDIQIVAVEPADSPVLSQGHGGPHKIQGIGAGFVPKTLNTKIYNEVIAVSNEDAFETCREIVKKEGVLVGISSGA
;
A
#
# COMPACT_ATOMS: atom_id res chain seq x y z
N SER A 1 20.30 -9.48 -21.93
CA SER A 1 19.86 -8.34 -21.10
C SER A 1 18.82 -8.84 -20.11
N PHE A 2 18.74 -8.26 -18.91
CA PHE A 2 17.76 -8.60 -17.87
C PHE A 2 16.87 -7.39 -17.58
N MET A 3 15.56 -7.59 -17.39
CA MET A 3 14.59 -6.54 -17.08
C MET A 3 13.86 -6.87 -15.76
N PRO A 4 13.92 -6.01 -14.72
CA PRO A 4 13.34 -6.32 -13.40
C PRO A 4 11.80 -6.40 -13.36
N SER A 5 11.12 -5.62 -14.21
CA SER A 5 9.65 -5.64 -14.41
C SER A 5 8.81 -5.61 -13.13
N GLN A 6 9.03 -4.61 -12.25
CA GLN A 6 8.44 -4.55 -10.91
C GLN A 6 6.91 -4.61 -10.82
N PHE A 7 6.17 -4.24 -11.88
CA PHE A 7 4.70 -4.28 -11.95
C PHE A 7 4.15 -5.64 -12.42
N GLU A 8 5.03 -6.57 -12.83
CA GLU A 8 4.67 -7.88 -13.36
C GLU A 8 5.35 -9.04 -12.60
N ASN A 9 6.55 -8.79 -12.10
CA ASN A 9 7.38 -9.76 -11.43
C ASN A 9 6.76 -10.19 -10.09
N GLN A 10 6.27 -11.43 -10.03
CA GLN A 10 5.61 -11.98 -8.84
C GLN A 10 6.55 -12.18 -7.64
N ASN A 11 7.88 -12.04 -7.82
CA ASN A 11 8.79 -11.96 -6.68
C ASN A 11 8.56 -10.70 -5.84
N ASN A 12 7.94 -9.65 -6.41
CA ASN A 12 7.59 -8.42 -5.70
C ASN A 12 6.58 -8.67 -4.55
N PRO A 13 5.35 -9.18 -4.80
CA PRO A 13 4.46 -9.53 -3.71
C PRO A 13 4.98 -10.70 -2.86
N LYS A 14 5.66 -11.68 -3.48
CA LYS A 14 6.15 -12.87 -2.76
C LYS A 14 7.11 -12.52 -1.62
N VAL A 15 8.05 -11.59 -1.82
CA VAL A 15 8.97 -11.23 -0.72
C VAL A 15 8.22 -10.61 0.46
N HIS A 16 7.18 -9.82 0.20
CA HIS A 16 6.36 -9.25 1.28
C HIS A 16 5.50 -10.30 2.00
N GLU A 17 5.08 -11.36 1.31
CA GLU A 17 4.43 -12.52 1.95
C GLU A 17 5.40 -13.34 2.81
N GLU A 18 6.66 -13.47 2.36
CA GLU A 18 7.69 -14.27 3.02
C GLU A 18 8.43 -13.51 4.15
N THR A 19 8.41 -12.17 4.15
CA THR A 19 9.13 -11.37 5.16
C THR A 19 8.24 -10.31 5.82
N THR A 20 7.78 -9.30 5.07
CA THR A 20 7.09 -8.13 5.66
C THR A 20 5.79 -8.50 6.41
N GLY A 21 5.01 -9.44 5.88
CA GLY A 21 3.81 -9.96 6.54
C GLY A 21 4.14 -10.69 7.86
N PRO A 22 5.06 -11.67 7.85
CA PRO A 22 5.55 -12.31 9.07
C PRO A 22 6.11 -11.35 10.11
N GLU A 23 6.89 -10.35 9.70
CA GLU A 23 7.43 -9.32 10.60
C GLU A 23 6.29 -8.59 11.32
N ILE A 24 5.31 -8.05 10.59
CA ILE A 24 4.15 -7.36 11.17
C ILE A 24 3.37 -8.28 12.12
N TRP A 25 3.12 -9.53 11.71
CA TRP A 25 2.39 -10.48 12.54
C TRP A 25 3.12 -10.78 13.85
N ASN A 26 4.43 -11.01 13.78
CA ASN A 26 5.24 -11.33 14.96
C ASN A 26 5.39 -10.12 15.88
N ASP A 27 5.69 -8.94 15.33
CA ASP A 27 5.90 -7.71 16.10
C ASP A 27 4.62 -7.19 16.77
N THR A 28 3.45 -7.61 16.27
CA THR A 28 2.15 -7.30 16.87
C THR A 28 1.59 -8.43 17.75
N ASP A 29 2.36 -9.48 18.03
CA ASP A 29 1.91 -10.69 18.74
C ASP A 29 0.62 -11.30 18.14
N GLY A 30 0.45 -11.20 16.82
CA GLY A 30 -0.76 -11.66 16.12
C GLY A 30 -2.02 -10.83 16.38
N LYS A 31 -1.88 -9.59 16.89
CA LYS A 31 -2.99 -8.69 17.24
C LYS A 31 -3.24 -7.59 16.22
N VAL A 32 -2.61 -7.63 15.06
CA VAL A 32 -2.94 -6.70 13.97
C VAL A 32 -4.37 -6.94 13.49
N ASP A 33 -5.22 -5.92 13.61
CA ASP A 33 -6.63 -5.97 13.16
C ASP A 33 -6.81 -5.41 11.74
N ILE A 34 -6.03 -4.38 11.40
CA ILE A 34 -6.14 -3.63 10.15
C ILE A 34 -4.74 -3.36 9.59
N PHE A 35 -4.54 -3.64 8.31
CA PHE A 35 -3.34 -3.26 7.58
C PHE A 35 -3.68 -2.26 6.47
N VAL A 36 -3.00 -1.11 6.47
CA VAL A 36 -3.22 -0.02 5.52
C VAL A 36 -1.96 0.19 4.69
N ALA A 37 -2.08 0.24 3.36
CA ALA A 37 -0.94 0.48 2.49
C ALA A 37 -1.30 1.23 1.20
N GLY A 38 -0.48 2.21 0.85
CA GLY A 38 -0.52 2.90 -0.43
C GLY A 38 -0.10 2.01 -1.60
N ILE A 39 -0.79 2.14 -2.75
CA ILE A 39 -0.60 1.25 -3.90
C ILE A 39 0.27 1.90 -4.99
N GLY A 40 1.53 1.48 -5.03
CA GLY A 40 2.43 1.67 -6.19
C GLY A 40 2.37 0.47 -7.14
N THR A 41 3.29 -0.48 -6.95
CA THR A 41 3.23 -1.77 -7.67
C THR A 41 2.17 -2.71 -7.13
N GLY A 42 1.66 -2.47 -5.91
CA GLY A 42 0.75 -3.38 -5.21
C GLY A 42 1.43 -4.59 -4.57
N GLY A 43 2.76 -4.70 -4.63
CA GLY A 43 3.50 -5.81 -4.02
C GLY A 43 3.28 -5.91 -2.52
N THR A 44 3.46 -4.81 -1.79
CA THR A 44 3.29 -4.76 -0.33
C THR A 44 1.90 -5.20 0.12
N ILE A 45 0.83 -4.57 -0.39
CA ILE A 45 -0.53 -4.94 0.04
C ILE A 45 -0.90 -6.38 -0.33
N SER A 46 -0.41 -6.88 -1.47
CA SER A 46 -0.74 -8.23 -1.94
C SER A 46 -0.02 -9.28 -1.12
N GLY A 47 1.28 -9.11 -0.87
CA GLY A 47 2.08 -10.05 -0.09
C GLY A 47 1.72 -10.04 1.39
N VAL A 48 1.71 -8.84 2.00
CA VAL A 48 1.32 -8.70 3.42
C VAL A 48 -0.12 -9.14 3.63
N GLY A 49 -1.05 -8.71 2.77
CA GLY A 49 -2.45 -9.11 2.87
C GLY A 49 -2.65 -10.62 2.73
N ALA A 50 -1.95 -11.29 1.80
CA ALA A 50 -1.99 -12.74 1.65
C ALA A 50 -1.52 -13.45 2.92
N TYR A 51 -0.38 -13.04 3.47
CA TYR A 51 0.15 -13.61 4.70
C TYR A 51 -0.81 -13.39 5.88
N LEU A 52 -1.21 -12.15 6.14
CA LEU A 52 -2.06 -11.81 7.29
C LEU A 52 -3.41 -12.52 7.20
N LYS A 53 -4.06 -12.54 6.03
CA LYS A 53 -5.33 -13.28 5.85
C LYS A 53 -5.18 -14.79 5.98
N SER A 54 -4.00 -15.36 5.71
CA SER A 54 -3.73 -16.78 5.99
C SER A 54 -3.66 -17.09 7.49
N LYS A 55 -3.33 -16.09 8.32
CA LYS A 55 -3.30 -16.21 9.79
C LYS A 55 -4.66 -15.93 10.41
N ASN A 56 -5.31 -14.86 9.97
CA ASN A 56 -6.65 -14.49 10.38
C ASN A 56 -7.41 -13.84 9.20
N PRO A 57 -8.43 -14.52 8.64
CA PRO A 57 -9.18 -14.00 7.50
C PRO A 57 -9.96 -12.71 7.80
N ASP A 58 -10.24 -12.43 9.09
CA ASP A 58 -11.01 -11.28 9.55
C ASP A 58 -10.20 -9.96 9.53
N ILE A 59 -8.88 -10.04 9.39
CA ILE A 59 -8.02 -8.85 9.26
C ILE A 59 -8.45 -8.02 8.06
N GLN A 60 -8.67 -6.73 8.32
CA GLN A 60 -9.05 -5.77 7.29
C GLN A 60 -7.81 -5.31 6.53
N ILE A 61 -7.91 -5.27 5.21
CA ILE A 61 -6.82 -4.81 4.35
C ILE A 61 -7.37 -3.61 3.56
N VAL A 62 -6.73 -2.45 3.74
CA VAL A 62 -7.18 -1.17 3.19
C VAL A 62 -6.14 -0.65 2.20
N ALA A 63 -6.57 -0.41 0.98
CA ALA A 63 -5.73 0.20 -0.06
C ALA A 63 -5.83 1.73 0.01
N VAL A 64 -4.70 2.42 -0.13
CA VAL A 64 -4.67 3.88 -0.29
C VAL A 64 -4.27 4.25 -1.72
N GLU A 65 -5.02 5.16 -2.33
CA GLU A 65 -4.74 5.71 -3.65
C GLU A 65 -4.87 7.25 -3.68
N PRO A 66 -4.27 7.95 -4.65
CA PRO A 66 -4.47 9.39 -4.80
C PRO A 66 -5.89 9.71 -5.28
N ALA A 67 -6.55 10.69 -4.65
CA ALA A 67 -7.86 11.16 -5.08
C ALA A 67 -7.86 11.76 -6.50
N ASP A 68 -6.74 12.32 -6.94
CA ASP A 68 -6.56 12.85 -8.30
C ASP A 68 -6.22 11.76 -9.35
N SER A 69 -5.97 10.52 -8.91
CA SER A 69 -5.72 9.36 -9.78
C SER A 69 -6.38 8.07 -9.24
N PRO A 70 -7.72 8.07 -9.08
CA PRO A 70 -8.46 7.02 -8.36
C PRO A 70 -8.75 5.80 -9.25
N VAL A 71 -7.69 5.13 -9.70
CA VAL A 71 -7.78 4.02 -10.66
C VAL A 71 -8.53 2.82 -10.07
N LEU A 72 -8.33 2.52 -8.78
CA LEU A 72 -8.92 1.35 -8.14
C LEU A 72 -10.39 1.57 -7.79
N SER A 73 -10.75 2.77 -7.30
CA SER A 73 -12.13 3.07 -6.90
C SER A 73 -13.01 3.61 -8.03
N GLN A 74 -12.45 4.34 -9.00
CA GLN A 74 -13.22 5.03 -10.05
C GLN A 74 -12.80 4.67 -11.48
N GLY A 75 -11.72 3.91 -11.67
CA GLY A 75 -11.32 3.38 -12.98
C GLY A 75 -10.64 4.39 -13.92
N HIS A 76 -10.28 5.58 -13.44
CA HIS A 76 -9.54 6.58 -14.23
C HIS A 76 -8.30 7.07 -13.48
N GLY A 77 -7.26 7.43 -14.23
CA GLY A 77 -6.01 7.95 -13.69
C GLY A 77 -5.81 9.42 -14.05
N GLY A 78 -4.98 10.11 -13.26
CA GLY A 78 -4.69 11.53 -13.44
C GLY A 78 -3.35 11.92 -12.83
N PRO A 79 -2.84 13.13 -13.13
CA PRO A 79 -1.63 13.65 -12.51
C PRO A 79 -1.87 13.92 -11.01
N HIS A 80 -0.95 13.46 -10.17
CA HIS A 80 -0.98 13.69 -8.71
C HIS A 80 0.43 13.90 -8.16
N LYS A 81 0.55 14.25 -6.88
CA LYS A 81 1.83 14.60 -6.22
C LYS A 81 2.31 13.61 -5.17
N ILE A 82 1.50 12.59 -4.84
CA ILE A 82 1.84 11.53 -3.88
C ILE A 82 2.83 10.53 -4.51
N GLN A 83 4.13 10.87 -4.50
CA GLN A 83 5.17 10.03 -5.09
C GLN A 83 5.26 8.64 -4.44
N GLY A 84 5.36 7.61 -5.27
CA GLY A 84 5.50 6.21 -4.84
C GLY A 84 4.24 5.36 -5.00
N ILE A 85 3.06 5.99 -5.11
CA ILE A 85 1.76 5.32 -5.31
C ILE A 85 1.06 5.86 -6.56
N GLY A 86 -0.12 5.31 -6.91
CA GLY A 86 -0.98 5.88 -7.96
C GLY A 86 -0.43 5.73 -9.38
N ALA A 87 0.02 4.55 -9.77
CA ALA A 87 0.71 4.31 -11.05
C ALA A 87 -0.10 4.64 -12.32
N GLY A 88 -1.40 4.98 -12.21
CA GLY A 88 -2.28 5.29 -13.35
C GLY A 88 -2.86 4.06 -14.06
N PHE A 89 -2.60 2.86 -13.55
CA PHE A 89 -3.13 1.58 -14.02
C PHE A 89 -3.13 0.56 -12.87
N VAL A 90 -3.81 -0.58 -13.06
CA VAL A 90 -3.81 -1.71 -12.11
C VAL A 90 -2.61 -2.62 -12.40
N PRO A 91 -1.60 -2.74 -11.52
CA PRO A 91 -0.44 -3.60 -11.76
C PRO A 91 -0.78 -5.10 -11.74
N LYS A 92 -0.05 -5.94 -12.48
CA LYS A 92 -0.22 -7.41 -12.42
C LYS A 92 0.26 -8.02 -11.11
N THR A 93 1.04 -7.29 -10.34
CA THR A 93 1.48 -7.65 -8.98
C THR A 93 0.45 -7.32 -7.89
N LEU A 94 -0.64 -6.62 -8.23
CA LEU A 94 -1.72 -6.30 -7.29
C LEU A 94 -2.81 -7.39 -7.32
N ASN A 95 -3.04 -8.04 -6.18
CA ASN A 95 -4.21 -8.89 -5.98
C ASN A 95 -5.40 -8.04 -5.53
N THR A 96 -6.28 -7.65 -6.46
CA THR A 96 -7.46 -6.81 -6.15
C THR A 96 -8.52 -7.47 -5.28
N LYS A 97 -8.39 -8.76 -4.97
CA LYS A 97 -9.29 -9.49 -4.06
C LYS A 97 -8.80 -9.48 -2.61
N ILE A 98 -7.61 -8.94 -2.34
CA ILE A 98 -7.00 -9.02 -1.00
C ILE A 98 -7.50 -7.95 -0.04
N TYR A 99 -7.88 -6.78 -0.57
CA TYR A 99 -8.40 -5.65 0.17
C TYR A 99 -9.91 -5.52 0.00
N ASN A 100 -10.55 -4.94 1.00
CA ASN A 100 -12.00 -4.76 1.07
C ASN A 100 -12.43 -3.29 1.08
N GLU A 101 -11.47 -2.38 1.17
CA GLU A 101 -11.69 -0.94 1.16
C GLU A 101 -10.58 -0.24 0.39
N VAL A 102 -10.93 0.84 -0.31
CA VAL A 102 -10.01 1.75 -0.98
C VAL A 102 -10.29 3.15 -0.45
N ILE A 103 -9.28 3.79 0.13
CA ILE A 103 -9.35 5.17 0.61
C ILE A 103 -8.59 6.06 -0.38
N ALA A 104 -9.30 7.04 -0.93
CA ALA A 104 -8.72 8.06 -1.80
C ALA A 104 -8.23 9.24 -0.95
N VAL A 105 -6.95 9.60 -1.06
CA VAL A 105 -6.32 10.66 -0.28
C VAL A 105 -5.88 11.82 -1.18
N SER A 106 -6.18 13.05 -0.77
CA SER A 106 -5.80 14.25 -1.51
C SER A 106 -4.29 14.52 -1.40
N ASN A 107 -3.75 15.30 -2.33
CA ASN A 107 -2.35 15.72 -2.22
C ASN A 107 -2.14 16.56 -0.95
N GLU A 108 -3.08 17.47 -0.69
CA GLU A 108 -3.06 18.42 0.43
C GLU A 108 -3.01 17.68 1.77
N ASP A 109 -3.87 16.69 1.98
CA ASP A 109 -3.90 15.90 3.21
C ASP A 109 -2.61 15.10 3.40
N ALA A 110 -2.08 14.50 2.33
CA ALA A 110 -0.82 13.76 2.38
C ALA A 110 0.37 14.68 2.73
N PHE A 111 0.42 15.89 2.16
CA PHE A 111 1.46 16.87 2.46
C PHE A 111 1.36 17.40 3.90
N GLU A 112 0.15 17.71 4.37
CA GLU A 112 -0.08 18.19 5.72
C GLU A 112 0.31 17.13 6.74
N THR A 113 -0.20 15.91 6.59
CA THR A 113 0.09 14.78 7.48
C THR A 113 1.56 14.43 7.50
N CYS A 114 2.23 14.39 6.34
CA CYS A 114 3.67 14.17 6.25
C CYS A 114 4.46 15.19 7.10
N ARG A 115 4.08 16.47 7.05
CA ARG A 115 4.71 17.52 7.87
C ARG A 115 4.38 17.37 9.35
N GLU A 116 3.17 16.97 9.69
CA GLU A 116 2.74 16.79 11.08
C GLU A 116 3.44 15.60 11.74
N ILE A 117 3.66 14.48 11.02
CA ILE A 117 4.46 13.34 11.50
C ILE A 117 5.87 13.81 11.92
N VAL A 118 6.52 14.65 11.11
CA VAL A 118 7.85 15.18 11.46
C VAL A 118 7.81 16.03 12.72
N LYS A 119 6.82 16.93 12.83
CA LYS A 119 6.73 17.88 13.95
C LYS A 119 6.36 17.20 15.27
N LYS A 120 5.48 16.19 15.22
CA LYS A 120 4.89 15.56 16.41
C LYS A 120 5.65 14.31 16.83
N GLU A 121 6.03 13.48 15.87
CA GLU A 121 6.64 12.17 16.12
C GLU A 121 8.15 12.15 15.90
N GLY A 122 8.71 13.20 15.28
CA GLY A 122 10.16 13.29 15.01
C GLY A 122 10.64 12.33 13.92
N VAL A 123 9.71 11.75 13.13
CA VAL A 123 10.03 10.80 12.05
C VAL A 123 9.99 11.52 10.70
N LEU A 124 11.13 11.54 10.00
CA LEU A 124 11.20 12.10 8.65
C LEU A 124 10.74 11.09 7.60
N VAL A 125 9.60 11.37 6.96
CA VAL A 125 8.96 10.45 6.00
C VAL A 125 8.69 11.12 4.64
N GLY A 126 8.41 10.29 3.63
CA GLY A 126 7.98 10.75 2.30
C GLY A 126 6.48 11.05 2.25
N ILE A 127 6.03 11.65 1.12
CA ILE A 127 4.62 12.08 0.96
C ILE A 127 3.66 10.89 1.00
N SER A 128 4.03 9.73 0.43
CA SER A 128 3.21 8.51 0.47
C SER A 128 3.04 7.91 1.87
N SER A 129 3.83 8.33 2.86
CA SER A 129 3.63 7.94 4.26
C SER A 129 2.70 8.88 5.01
N GLY A 130 2.49 10.10 4.48
CA GLY A 130 1.46 11.01 4.98
C GLY A 130 0.10 10.77 4.35
N ALA A 131 0.07 10.14 3.17
CA ALA A 131 -1.15 9.64 2.56
C ALA A 131 -1.68 8.41 3.31
#